data_AF-A0A1I1B418-F1
#
_entry.id   AF-A0A1I1B418-F1
#
_cell.length_a   1.000
_cell.length_b   1.000
_cell.length_c   1.000
_cell.angle_alpha   90.00
_cell.angle_beta   90.00
_cell.angle_gamma   90.00
#
_symmetry.space_group_name_H-M   'P 1'
#
loop_
_entity.id
_entity.type
_entity.pdbx_description
1 polymer ?
#
loop_
_entity_poly.entity_id
_entity_poly.type
_entity_poly.pdbx_seq_one_letter_code
_entity_poly.pdbx_strand_id
1 'polypeptide(L)'
;MMNRKKWMYAAAIAALLMTSACGEKTNTDAQASAGASSTAAQTTPLPSASASLPASAPASPSAGESTDAPASSPVSSAAGSGAAASEEPADQKILIVIDQTEKPIEGNSFDFVVKQVPTGYALSEMSWTSGDTKIVNTLADAIAHGGNGEDGFYISGDGQFMGFFYPDELKGQEGEVSFSFKDDQGNEKSWTKKIKLK
;
A
#
# COMPACT_ATOMS: atom_id res chain seq x y z
N MET A 1 -34.61 11.56 34.98
CA MET A 1 -33.83 12.78 34.64
C MET A 1 -33.63 12.78 33.13
N MET A 2 -34.32 13.68 32.41
CA MET A 2 -34.31 13.75 30.94
C MET A 2 -33.10 14.54 30.41
N ASN A 3 -32.43 13.95 29.42
CA ASN A 3 -31.32 14.54 28.66
C ASN A 3 -31.82 15.63 27.69
N ARG A 4 -31.47 16.90 27.94
CA ARG A 4 -31.86 18.09 27.15
C ARG A 4 -30.69 18.76 26.41
N LYS A 5 -29.83 18.00 25.72
CA LYS A 5 -28.64 18.57 25.04
C LYS A 5 -28.46 18.12 23.59
N LYS A 6 -29.55 17.79 22.89
CA LYS A 6 -29.53 17.52 21.45
C LYS A 6 -30.61 18.33 20.77
N TRP A 7 -30.40 19.63 20.64
CA TRP A 7 -31.09 20.52 19.69
C TRP A 7 -30.33 21.85 19.71
N MET A 8 -30.17 22.48 18.54
CA MET A 8 -29.20 23.53 18.20
C MET A 8 -27.83 22.89 17.86
N TYR A 9 -27.41 22.74 16.60
CA TYR A 9 -27.31 23.78 15.57
C TYR A 9 -27.58 23.22 14.17
N ALA A 10 -28.74 23.53 13.62
CA ALA A 10 -29.06 23.41 12.20
C ALA A 10 -29.69 24.73 11.77
N ALA A 11 -28.86 25.72 11.45
CA ALA A 11 -29.25 26.95 10.72
C ALA A 11 -28.03 27.87 10.53
N ALA A 12 -27.40 27.81 9.36
CA ALA A 12 -26.70 28.93 8.70
C ALA A 12 -26.30 28.45 7.30
N ILE A 13 -27.20 28.49 6.30
CA ILE A 13 -27.42 29.64 5.39
C ILE A 13 -26.09 29.96 4.67
N ALA A 14 -25.83 29.40 3.49
CA ALA A 14 -26.36 29.87 2.19
C ALA A 14 -26.00 31.33 1.89
N ALA A 15 -24.73 31.59 1.54
CA ALA A 15 -24.30 32.72 0.71
C ALA A 15 -22.82 32.56 0.33
N LEU A 16 -22.52 32.14 -0.90
CA LEU A 16 -21.37 32.64 -1.66
C LEU A 16 -21.48 32.18 -3.14
N LEU A 17 -22.47 32.74 -3.83
CA LEU A 17 -22.47 32.87 -5.28
C LEU A 17 -22.26 34.36 -5.58
N MET A 18 -21.50 34.67 -6.64
CA MET A 18 -21.25 35.97 -7.29
C MET A 18 -19.82 36.52 -7.15
N THR A 19 -18.93 36.09 -8.06
CA THR A 19 -17.93 36.99 -8.68
C THR A 19 -17.77 36.65 -10.17
N SER A 20 -18.67 37.20 -10.99
CA SER A 20 -18.51 37.36 -12.43
C SER A 20 -18.15 38.81 -12.75
N ALA A 21 -17.04 39.06 -13.43
CA ALA A 21 -16.74 40.16 -14.38
C ALA A 21 -15.19 40.19 -14.60
N CYS A 22 -14.67 39.95 -15.80
CA CYS A 22 -14.34 40.96 -16.83
C CYS A 22 -13.67 42.19 -16.20
N GLY A 23 -12.42 42.59 -16.46
CA GLY A 23 -11.56 42.48 -17.64
C GLY A 23 -11.01 43.90 -17.88
N GLU A 24 -9.70 44.09 -18.11
CA GLU A 24 -9.17 45.24 -18.84
C GLU A 24 -7.72 44.94 -19.29
N LYS A 25 -7.46 45.32 -20.54
CA LYS A 25 -6.24 45.22 -21.33
C LYS A 25 -5.43 46.51 -21.17
N THR A 26 -4.09 46.45 -21.19
CA THR A 26 -3.16 47.44 -21.81
C THR A 26 -1.72 46.98 -21.54
N ASN A 27 -1.02 46.50 -22.58
CA ASN A 27 -0.04 47.23 -23.42
C ASN A 27 1.36 47.27 -22.78
N THR A 28 2.35 46.55 -23.33
CA THR A 28 3.36 47.08 -24.28
C THR A 28 4.71 46.98 -23.55
N ASP A 29 5.83 46.44 -24.06
CA ASP A 29 6.26 46.03 -25.39
C ASP A 29 7.35 44.95 -25.28
N ALA A 30 7.42 44.15 -26.35
CA ALA A 30 8.61 43.61 -27.03
C ALA A 30 9.89 43.21 -26.24
N GLN A 31 10.35 41.97 -26.47
CA GLN A 31 11.48 41.79 -27.39
C GLN A 31 11.51 40.39 -28.01
N ALA A 32 11.69 40.40 -29.33
CA ALA A 32 11.78 39.29 -30.25
C ALA A 32 12.97 38.35 -29.99
N SER A 33 12.79 37.08 -30.35
CA SER A 33 13.77 36.40 -31.20
C SER A 33 13.08 35.37 -32.08
N ALA A 34 13.30 35.53 -33.38
CA ALA A 34 12.82 34.72 -34.47
C ALA A 34 13.47 33.33 -34.50
N GLY A 35 12.79 32.39 -35.15
CA GLY A 35 13.33 31.06 -35.45
C GLY A 35 12.31 30.12 -36.07
N ALA A 36 11.63 30.53 -37.15
CA ALA A 36 10.84 29.63 -37.98
C ALA A 36 11.70 29.08 -39.12
N SER A 37 11.75 27.76 -39.25
CA SER A 37 12.02 27.08 -40.52
C SER A 37 11.41 25.66 -40.50
N SER A 38 10.29 25.53 -41.21
CA SER A 38 10.11 24.63 -42.34
C SER A 38 10.29 23.10 -42.17
N THR A 39 9.17 22.39 -42.44
CA THR A 39 9.06 21.34 -43.48
C THR A 39 9.02 19.86 -43.09
N ALA A 40 7.94 19.25 -43.61
CA ALA A 40 7.74 17.88 -44.12
C ALA A 40 7.42 16.73 -43.17
N ALA A 41 6.20 16.23 -43.39
CA ALA A 41 5.78 14.86 -43.20
C ALA A 41 6.58 13.86 -44.07
N GLN A 42 6.90 12.69 -43.50
CA GLN A 42 7.29 11.43 -44.15
C GLN A 42 7.06 10.32 -43.09
N THR A 43 5.93 9.61 -43.04
CA THR A 43 5.62 8.32 -43.70
C THR A 43 6.78 7.33 -43.95
N THR A 44 6.77 6.25 -43.14
CA THR A 44 7.14 4.83 -43.40
C THR A 44 8.62 4.43 -43.64
N PRO A 45 9.05 3.14 -43.45
CA PRO A 45 8.38 1.95 -42.85
C PRO A 45 9.23 1.18 -41.80
N LEU A 46 8.56 0.21 -41.13
CA LEU A 46 9.15 -0.92 -40.38
C LEU A 46 10.12 -1.75 -41.24
N PRO A 47 11.19 -2.31 -40.65
CA PRO A 47 11.76 -3.57 -41.08
C PRO A 47 11.17 -4.73 -40.26
N SER A 48 10.37 -5.56 -40.93
CA SER A 48 10.13 -6.96 -40.56
C SER A 48 11.44 -7.74 -40.65
N ALA A 49 11.79 -8.45 -39.58
CA ALA A 49 12.72 -9.58 -39.67
C ALA A 49 12.15 -10.74 -38.86
N SER A 50 11.47 -11.63 -39.58
CA SER A 50 11.20 -13.00 -39.19
C SER A 50 12.51 -13.79 -39.12
N ALA A 51 12.78 -14.47 -38.01
CA ALA A 51 13.58 -15.69 -37.96
C ALA A 51 13.26 -16.39 -36.63
N SER A 52 12.34 -17.35 -36.62
CA SER A 52 12.62 -18.79 -36.79
C SER A 52 13.09 -19.46 -35.50
N LEU A 53 12.11 -20.06 -34.81
CA LEU A 53 12.27 -21.15 -33.85
C LEU A 53 12.98 -22.33 -34.53
N PRO A 54 13.83 -23.07 -33.81
CA PRO A 54 13.91 -24.51 -34.02
C PRO A 54 13.38 -25.26 -32.81
N ALA A 55 12.34 -26.04 -33.08
CA ALA A 55 11.87 -27.13 -32.25
C ALA A 55 12.91 -28.25 -32.24
N SER A 56 13.23 -28.76 -31.05
CA SER A 56 13.86 -30.06 -30.86
C SER A 56 13.33 -30.70 -29.57
N ALA A 57 12.44 -31.67 -29.75
CA ALA A 57 12.23 -32.80 -28.86
C ALA A 57 12.44 -34.08 -29.71
N PRO A 58 12.50 -35.31 -29.18
CA PRO A 58 12.58 -35.76 -27.78
C PRO A 58 13.69 -36.82 -27.55
N ALA A 59 13.99 -37.15 -26.28
CA ALA A 59 14.41 -38.50 -25.87
C ALA A 59 14.32 -38.68 -24.35
N SER A 60 13.33 -39.46 -23.89
CA SER A 60 13.42 -40.34 -22.71
C SER A 60 14.08 -41.66 -23.16
N PRO A 61 14.65 -42.55 -22.30
CA PRO A 61 14.09 -42.92 -20.98
C PRO A 61 15.10 -43.32 -19.87
N SER A 62 14.54 -43.68 -18.70
CA SER A 62 14.91 -44.87 -17.88
C SER A 62 15.48 -44.64 -16.46
N ALA A 63 14.60 -44.86 -15.47
CA ALA A 63 14.66 -45.75 -14.30
C ALA A 63 15.87 -45.80 -13.33
N GLY A 64 15.52 -45.89 -12.03
CA GLY A 64 16.36 -46.34 -10.90
C GLY A 64 16.20 -45.41 -9.68
N GLU A 65 15.20 -45.58 -8.80
CA GLU A 65 15.11 -46.52 -7.65
C GLU A 65 15.94 -46.11 -6.41
N SER A 66 15.19 -45.75 -5.35
CA SER A 66 15.39 -45.82 -3.89
C SER A 66 16.76 -45.56 -3.23
N THR A 67 16.78 -44.85 -2.09
CA THR A 67 16.99 -45.42 -0.72
C THR A 67 17.15 -44.32 0.36
N ASP A 68 16.52 -44.59 1.50
CA ASP A 68 16.71 -44.12 2.90
C ASP A 68 16.63 -42.65 3.34
N ALA A 69 15.63 -42.42 4.20
CA ALA A 69 15.72 -41.58 5.39
C ALA A 69 16.63 -42.23 6.47
N PRO A 70 17.12 -41.45 7.44
CA PRO A 70 16.57 -41.64 8.78
C PRO A 70 16.29 -40.35 9.55
N ALA A 71 15.42 -40.53 10.55
CA ALA A 71 14.78 -39.54 11.40
C ALA A 71 15.60 -39.08 12.62
N SER A 72 15.01 -38.10 13.33
CA SER A 72 15.19 -37.70 14.75
C SER A 72 16.02 -36.42 14.94
N SER A 73 15.69 -35.44 15.78
CA SER A 73 14.56 -35.19 16.69
C SER A 73 14.72 -33.76 17.27
N PRO A 74 13.76 -33.22 18.04
CA PRO A 74 13.46 -31.79 18.14
C PRO A 74 14.24 -31.05 19.25
N VAL A 75 14.34 -29.72 19.13
CA VAL A 75 14.63 -28.84 20.28
C VAL A 75 13.47 -27.89 20.50
N SER A 76 13.04 -27.87 21.76
CA SER A 76 11.89 -27.16 22.28
C SER A 76 12.32 -25.88 23.00
N SER A 77 11.36 -24.94 23.08
CA SER A 77 11.17 -23.97 24.18
C SER A 77 11.92 -22.62 24.15
N ALA A 78 11.16 -21.55 23.88
CA ALA A 78 10.84 -20.49 24.86
C ALA A 78 9.82 -19.52 24.20
N ALA A 79 8.52 -19.60 24.50
CA ALA A 79 7.86 -18.99 25.65
C ALA A 79 8.08 -17.47 25.73
N GLY A 80 7.20 -16.72 25.07
CA GLY A 80 7.05 -15.27 25.18
C GLY A 80 5.58 -14.91 25.35
N SER A 81 5.12 -15.02 26.60
CA SER A 81 3.93 -14.47 27.25
C SER A 81 2.76 -13.98 26.37
N GLY A 82 1.67 -14.74 26.42
CA GLY A 82 0.38 -14.35 25.88
C GLY A 82 -0.19 -13.10 26.55
N ALA A 83 -0.64 -12.16 25.73
CA ALA A 83 -1.70 -11.26 26.11
C ALA A 83 -2.96 -12.10 26.35
N ALA A 84 -3.65 -11.85 27.46
CA ALA A 84 -4.91 -12.50 27.79
C ALA A 84 -5.91 -12.30 26.63
N ALA A 85 -6.06 -13.34 25.82
CA ALA A 85 -7.03 -13.37 24.74
C ALA A 85 -8.39 -13.67 25.38
N SER A 86 -9.23 -12.64 25.50
CA SER A 86 -10.67 -12.89 25.44
C SER A 86 -10.91 -13.66 24.14
N GLU A 87 -11.48 -14.86 24.26
CA GLU A 87 -11.81 -15.72 23.13
C GLU A 87 -12.98 -15.08 22.37
N GLU A 88 -12.69 -14.07 21.54
CA GLU A 88 -13.62 -13.65 20.50
C GLU A 88 -13.76 -14.83 19.52
N PRO A 89 -15.00 -15.11 19.06
CA PRO A 89 -15.24 -16.17 18.10
C PRO A 89 -14.40 -15.90 16.84
N ALA A 90 -13.97 -16.97 16.18
CA ALA A 90 -12.93 -16.89 15.14
C ALA A 90 -13.30 -15.90 14.02
N ASP A 91 -14.59 -15.72 13.71
CA ASP A 91 -15.17 -14.78 12.75
C ASP A 91 -15.07 -13.30 13.13
N GLN A 92 -14.76 -12.99 14.39
CA GLN A 92 -14.62 -11.62 14.91
C GLN A 92 -13.16 -11.15 15.04
N LYS A 93 -12.20 -12.02 14.71
CA LYS A 93 -10.76 -11.74 14.83
C LYS A 93 -10.18 -11.09 13.57
N ILE A 94 -9.29 -10.11 13.77
CA ILE A 94 -8.43 -9.55 12.71
C ILE A 94 -7.10 -10.33 12.69
N LEU A 95 -6.67 -10.77 11.51
CA LEU A 95 -5.39 -11.44 11.30
C LEU A 95 -4.60 -10.75 10.19
N ILE A 96 -3.42 -10.26 10.54
CA ILE A 96 -2.48 -9.64 9.61
C ILE A 96 -1.12 -10.31 9.76
N VAL A 97 -0.49 -10.63 8.64
CA VAL A 97 0.87 -11.16 8.57
C VAL A 97 1.77 -10.05 8.04
N ILE A 98 2.92 -9.84 8.68
CA ILE A 98 3.95 -8.90 8.25
C ILE A 98 5.16 -9.69 7.83
N ASP A 99 5.65 -9.43 6.63
CA ASP A 99 6.85 -10.02 6.05
C ASP A 99 7.93 -8.95 5.87
N GLN A 100 9.00 -9.10 6.65
CA GLN A 100 10.20 -8.26 6.57
C GLN A 100 11.38 -9.05 5.97
N THR A 101 11.11 -9.92 4.99
CA THR A 101 12.17 -10.55 4.21
C THR A 101 12.82 -9.50 3.33
N GLU A 102 14.16 -9.44 3.33
CA GLU A 102 14.91 -8.53 2.47
C GLU A 102 14.58 -8.80 1.00
N LYS A 103 14.21 -7.75 0.28
CA LYS A 103 13.83 -7.81 -1.13
C LYS A 103 15.04 -7.38 -1.98
N PRO A 104 15.23 -7.96 -3.19
CA PRO A 104 16.27 -7.56 -4.12
C PRO A 104 15.87 -6.28 -4.88
N ILE A 105 15.42 -5.25 -4.16
CA ILE A 105 15.03 -3.95 -4.70
C ILE A 105 15.81 -2.85 -3.96
N GLU A 106 15.89 -1.68 -4.58
CA GLU A 106 16.44 -0.49 -3.93
C GLU A 106 15.43 0.06 -2.90
N GLY A 107 15.92 0.53 -1.76
CA GLY A 107 15.11 1.05 -0.65
C GLY A 107 14.74 0.00 0.41
N ASN A 108 14.13 0.46 1.51
CA ASN A 108 13.69 -0.40 2.60
C ASN A 108 12.16 -0.55 2.58
N SER A 109 11.68 -1.77 2.81
CA SER A 109 10.26 -2.03 2.90
C SER A 109 9.94 -3.28 3.70
N PHE A 110 8.67 -3.41 4.08
CA PHE A 110 8.07 -4.68 4.44
C PHE A 110 6.74 -4.85 3.73
N ASP A 111 6.32 -6.09 3.54
CA ASP A 111 4.98 -6.41 3.06
C ASP A 111 4.07 -6.77 4.21
N PHE A 112 2.76 -6.62 3.98
CA PHE A 112 1.77 -7.21 4.85
C PHE A 112 0.63 -7.82 4.06
N VAL A 113 -0.04 -8.80 4.68
CA VAL A 113 -1.23 -9.43 4.12
C VAL A 113 -2.30 -9.47 5.19
N VAL A 114 -3.46 -8.89 4.88
CA VAL A 114 -4.66 -9.02 5.68
C VAL A 114 -5.28 -10.39 5.36
N LYS A 115 -5.13 -11.35 6.28
CA LYS A 115 -5.66 -12.71 6.11
C LYS A 115 -7.12 -12.82 6.52
N GLN A 116 -7.53 -12.00 7.49
CA GLN A 116 -8.88 -12.04 8.01
C GLN A 116 -9.28 -10.70 8.62
N VAL A 117 -10.53 -10.30 8.35
CA VAL A 117 -11.20 -9.15 8.94
C VAL A 117 -12.65 -9.58 9.21
N PRO A 118 -13.30 -9.10 10.29
CA PRO A 118 -14.70 -9.35 10.53
C PRO A 118 -15.60 -8.92 9.37
N THR A 119 -16.71 -9.63 9.16
CA THR A 119 -17.65 -9.30 8.08
C THR A 119 -18.17 -7.87 8.24
N GLY A 120 -18.20 -7.12 7.13
CA GLY A 120 -18.68 -5.73 7.10
C GLY A 120 -17.61 -4.69 7.46
N TYR A 121 -16.43 -5.09 7.90
CA TYR A 121 -15.32 -4.19 8.17
C TYR A 121 -14.34 -4.14 6.97
N ALA A 122 -13.88 -2.95 6.64
CA ALA A 122 -12.88 -2.70 5.60
C ALA A 122 -11.72 -1.88 6.13
N LEU A 123 -10.52 -2.07 5.56
CA LEU A 123 -9.34 -1.29 5.93
C LEU A 123 -9.58 0.19 5.63
N SER A 124 -9.31 1.05 6.60
CA SER A 124 -9.55 2.48 6.50
C SER A 124 -8.28 3.32 6.66
N GLU A 125 -7.39 2.91 7.56
CA GLU A 125 -6.15 3.63 7.88
C GLU A 125 -5.05 2.65 8.28
N MET A 126 -3.82 3.00 7.90
CA MET A 126 -2.59 2.36 8.32
C MET A 126 -1.68 3.39 8.95
N SER A 127 -0.95 3.00 10.00
CA SER A 127 0.05 3.89 10.58
C SER A 127 1.27 3.15 11.12
N TRP A 128 2.39 3.88 11.11
CA TRP A 128 3.64 3.52 11.78
C TRP A 128 3.96 4.60 12.81
N THR A 129 4.30 4.18 14.03
CA THR A 129 4.74 5.09 15.09
C THR A 129 6.03 4.59 15.74
N SER A 130 7.06 5.43 15.77
CA SER A 130 8.32 5.16 16.48
C SER A 130 8.91 6.46 17.01
N GLY A 131 9.09 6.57 18.33
CA GLY A 131 9.52 7.81 18.98
C GLY A 131 8.60 8.99 18.62
N ASP A 132 9.20 10.04 18.05
CA ASP A 132 8.47 11.23 17.56
C ASP A 132 7.98 11.09 16.11
N THR A 133 8.33 10.00 15.42
CA THR A 133 7.93 9.75 14.03
C THR A 133 6.56 9.09 14.01
N LYS A 134 5.62 9.70 13.27
CA LYS A 134 4.31 9.12 12.98
C LYS A 134 4.01 9.26 11.49
N ILE A 135 3.80 8.13 10.83
CA ILE A 135 3.36 8.06 9.43
C ILE A 135 1.95 7.48 9.42
N VAL A 136 1.02 8.16 8.75
CA VAL A 136 -0.38 7.76 8.66
C VAL A 136 -0.81 7.87 7.21
N ASN A 137 -1.38 6.79 6.67
CA ASN A 137 -1.95 6.77 5.33
C ASN A 137 -3.37 6.23 5.41
N THR A 138 -4.29 6.91 4.75
CA THR A 138 -5.61 6.35 4.47
C THR A 138 -5.51 5.26 3.41
N LEU A 139 -6.59 4.49 3.22
CA LEU A 139 -6.68 3.56 2.09
C LEU A 139 -6.42 4.26 0.74
N ALA A 140 -6.95 5.48 0.56
CA ALA A 140 -6.80 6.24 -0.68
C ALA A 140 -5.34 6.66 -0.92
N ASP A 141 -4.65 7.13 0.12
CA ASP A 141 -3.24 7.50 0.03
C ASP A 141 -2.40 6.27 -0.34
N ALA A 142 -2.63 5.13 0.31
CA ALA A 142 -1.86 3.92 0.02
C ALA A 142 -2.07 3.39 -1.42
N ILE A 143 -3.29 3.52 -1.96
CA ILE A 143 -3.55 3.18 -3.37
C ILE A 143 -2.79 4.14 -4.31
N ALA A 144 -2.77 5.43 -4.00
CA ALA A 144 -1.99 6.40 -4.78
C ALA A 144 -0.49 6.07 -4.71
N HIS A 145 0.01 5.76 -3.52
CA HIS A 145 1.40 5.40 -3.27
C HIS A 145 1.82 4.15 -4.05
N GLY A 146 0.94 3.15 -4.17
CA GLY A 146 1.22 1.95 -4.96
C GLY A 146 1.35 2.20 -6.47
N GLY A 147 0.83 3.32 -6.97
CA GLY A 147 0.98 3.72 -8.37
C GLY A 147 2.21 4.59 -8.65
N ASN A 148 2.71 5.32 -7.65
CA ASN A 148 3.79 6.31 -7.83
C ASN A 148 5.10 5.96 -7.10
N GLY A 149 5.09 4.99 -6.18
CA GLY A 149 6.26 4.55 -5.41
C GLY A 149 6.66 5.48 -4.25
N GLU A 150 5.73 6.26 -3.69
CA GLU A 150 6.00 7.13 -2.54
C GLU A 150 6.23 6.35 -1.23
N ASP A 151 6.98 6.97 -0.31
CA ASP A 151 7.21 6.46 1.04
C ASP A 151 5.89 6.31 1.83
N GLY A 152 5.90 5.40 2.80
CA GLY A 152 4.73 5.09 3.62
C GLY A 152 4.01 3.83 3.15
N PHE A 153 2.76 3.69 3.56
CA PHE A 153 1.97 2.51 3.20
C PHE A 153 1.56 2.57 1.75
N TYR A 154 1.59 1.43 1.07
CA TYR A 154 1.20 1.31 -0.32
C TYR A 154 0.32 0.08 -0.56
N ILE A 155 -0.54 0.17 -1.57
CA ILE A 155 -1.37 -0.91 -2.10
C ILE A 155 -1.27 -0.86 -3.63
N SER A 156 -0.75 -1.92 -4.26
CA SER A 156 -0.67 -2.02 -5.72
C SER A 156 -2.04 -1.88 -6.35
N GLY A 157 -2.12 -1.46 -7.62
CA GLY A 157 -3.39 -1.17 -8.28
C GLY A 157 -4.40 -2.33 -8.32
N ASP A 158 -3.92 -3.57 -8.29
CA ASP A 158 -4.74 -4.79 -8.21
C ASP A 158 -4.92 -5.31 -6.76
N GLY A 159 -4.33 -4.63 -5.78
CA GLY A 159 -4.32 -5.01 -4.37
C GLY A 159 -3.49 -6.27 -4.07
N GLN A 160 -2.73 -6.80 -5.04
CA GLN A 160 -1.95 -8.02 -4.86
C GLN A 160 -0.76 -7.80 -3.91
N PHE A 161 -0.16 -6.61 -3.93
CA PHE A 161 0.98 -6.25 -3.10
C PHE A 161 0.60 -5.09 -2.19
N MET A 162 0.82 -5.28 -0.90
CA MET A 162 0.61 -4.26 0.11
C MET A 162 1.83 -4.22 1.01
N GLY A 163 2.27 -3.02 1.37
CA GLY A 163 3.46 -2.88 2.18
C GLY A 163 3.67 -1.48 2.70
N PHE A 164 4.87 -1.26 3.19
CA PHE A 164 5.31 0.00 3.75
C PHE A 164 6.74 0.25 3.28
N PHE A 165 6.94 1.30 2.49
CA PHE A 165 8.26 1.83 2.16
C PHE A 165 8.70 2.80 3.24
N TYR A 166 9.97 2.76 3.61
CA TYR A 166 10.53 3.67 4.60
C TYR A 166 11.96 4.07 4.27
N PRO A 167 12.34 5.30 4.64
CA PRO A 167 13.67 5.80 4.37
C PRO A 167 14.69 5.19 5.35
N ASP A 168 15.97 5.29 5.02
CA ASP A 168 17.07 4.66 5.76
C ASP A 168 17.12 5.09 7.23
N GLU A 169 16.65 6.29 7.56
CA GLU A 169 16.63 6.80 8.94
C GLU A 169 15.76 5.94 9.86
N LEU A 170 14.73 5.28 9.33
CA LEU A 170 13.83 4.42 10.10
C LEU A 170 14.34 2.98 10.23
N LYS A 171 15.37 2.60 9.47
CA LYS A 171 15.93 1.25 9.50
C LYS A 171 16.46 0.91 10.89
N GLY A 172 16.12 -0.28 11.37
CA GLY A 172 16.51 -0.73 12.71
C GLY A 172 15.73 -0.08 13.85
N GLN A 173 14.79 0.85 13.59
CA GLN A 173 13.96 1.42 14.65
C GLN A 173 12.89 0.42 15.10
N GLU A 174 12.63 0.40 16.41
CA GLU A 174 11.48 -0.28 16.98
C GLU A 174 10.27 0.66 16.99
N GLY A 175 9.14 0.16 16.55
CA GLY A 175 7.90 0.93 16.51
C GLY A 175 6.68 0.03 16.48
N GLU A 176 5.53 0.67 16.39
CA GLU A 176 4.24 0.03 16.31
C GLU A 176 3.61 0.31 14.95
N VAL A 177 3.24 -0.76 14.25
CA VAL A 177 2.38 -0.68 13.09
C VAL A 177 0.93 -0.94 13.52
N SER A 178 0.02 -0.12 13.02
CA SER A 178 -1.40 -0.17 13.35
C SER A 178 -2.25 -0.15 12.07
N PHE A 179 -3.31 -0.95 12.06
CA PHE A 179 -4.29 -1.02 11.00
C PHE A 179 -5.67 -0.79 11.60
N SER A 180 -6.41 0.17 11.08
CA SER A 180 -7.77 0.50 11.50
C SER A 180 -8.77 0.08 10.43
N PHE A 181 -9.82 -0.64 10.86
CA PHE A 181 -10.89 -1.15 10.03
C PHE A 181 -12.21 -0.54 10.47
N LYS A 182 -13.03 -0.11 9.52
CA LYS A 182 -14.34 0.51 9.77
C LYS A 182 -15.44 -0.22 9.03
N ASP A 183 -16.61 -0.28 9.66
CA ASP A 183 -17.84 -0.72 9.00
C ASP A 183 -18.66 0.47 8.47
N ASP A 184 -19.74 0.19 7.76
CA ASP A 184 -20.64 1.20 7.19
C ASP A 184 -21.37 2.04 8.26
N GLN A 185 -21.36 1.62 9.52
CA GLN A 185 -21.93 2.35 10.65
C GLN A 185 -20.90 3.25 11.34
N GLY A 186 -19.64 3.18 10.93
CA GLY A 186 -18.52 3.91 11.51
C GLY A 186 -17.96 3.28 12.79
N ASN A 187 -18.30 2.03 13.11
CA ASN A 187 -17.66 1.30 14.20
C ASN A 187 -16.24 0.93 13.77
N GLU A 188 -15.29 1.04 14.70
CA GLU A 188 -13.87 0.82 14.42
C GLU A 188 -13.35 -0.42 15.15
N LYS A 189 -12.54 -1.22 14.44
CA LYS A 189 -11.70 -2.27 15.02
C LYS A 189 -10.26 -2.05 14.58
N SER A 190 -9.32 -2.25 15.48
CA SER A 190 -7.90 -2.04 15.21
C SER A 190 -7.07 -3.30 15.44
N TRP A 191 -6.02 -3.46 14.64
CA TRP A 191 -4.96 -4.42 14.89
C TRP A 191 -3.65 -3.67 15.01
N THR A 192 -2.84 -4.00 16.01
CA THR A 192 -1.52 -3.38 16.22
C THR A 192 -0.45 -4.43 16.49
N LYS A 193 0.78 -4.13 16.09
CA LYS A 193 1.94 -4.97 16.38
C LYS A 193 3.21 -4.15 16.51
N LYS A 194 3.98 -4.43 17.55
CA LYS A 194 5.33 -3.91 17.69
C LYS A 194 6.30 -4.72 16.84
N ILE A 195 7.08 -4.05 16.02
CA ILE A 195 8.12 -4.64 15.17
C ILE A 195 9.36 -3.74 15.17
N LYS A 196 10.51 -4.35 14.83
CA LYS A 196 11.73 -3.62 14.48
C LYS A 196 11.86 -3.64 12.95
N LEU A 197 12.05 -2.48 12.33
CA LEU A 197 12.29 -2.37 10.89
C LEU A 197 13.66 -2.95 10.55
N LYS A 198 13.75 -3.71 9.46
CA LYS A 198 14.97 -4.44 9.09
C LYS A 198 15.84 -3.72 8.08
#